data_AF-A0A841DTZ4-F1
#
_entry.id   AF-A0A841DTZ4-F1
#
_cell.length_a   1.000
_cell.length_b   1.000
_cell.length_c   1.000
_cell.angle_alpha   90.00
_cell.angle_beta   90.00
_cell.angle_gamma   90.00
#
_symmetry.space_group_name_H-M   'P 1'
#
loop_
_entity.id
_entity.type
_entity.pdbx_description
1 polymer ?
#
loop_
_entity_poly.entity_id
_entity_poly.type
_entity_poly.pdbx_seq_one_letter_code
_entity_poly.pdbx_strand_id
1 'polypeptide(L)' 'MAEKKTVKVSRQAVELARLHVEAARRAGRKPDEAVARIAGARPAPGPGTPAPAPA' A
#
# COMPACT_ATOMS: atom_id res chain seq x y z
N MET A 1 22.60 0.99 17.62
CA MET A 1 21.34 1.74 17.47
C MET A 1 20.67 1.24 16.19
N ALA A 2 19.55 0.52 16.28
CA ALA A 2 18.90 -0.08 15.11
C ALA A 2 18.20 1.03 14.30
N GLU A 3 18.78 1.39 13.15
CA GLU A 3 18.11 2.25 12.18
C GLU A 3 16.77 1.62 11.82
N LYS A 4 15.68 2.27 12.24
CA LYS A 4 14.34 1.91 11.80
C LYS A 4 14.27 2.26 10.32
N LYS A 5 14.64 1.31 9.46
CA LYS A 5 14.59 1.42 8.01
C LYS A 5 13.11 1.57 7.63
N THR A 6 12.64 2.81 7.55
CA THR A 6 11.30 3.13 7.08
C THR A 6 11.21 2.64 5.64
N VAL A 7 10.64 1.44 5.45
CA VAL A 7 10.45 0.85 4.14
C VAL A 7 9.43 1.70 3.41
N LYS A 8 9.90 2.61 2.56
CA LYS A 8 9.04 3.38 1.66
C LYS A 8 8.38 2.39 0.73
N VAL A 9 7.09 2.13 0.94
CA VAL A 9 6.30 1.32 0.02
C VAL A 9 6.13 2.13 -1.26
N SER A 10 6.84 1.73 -2.31
CA SER A 10 6.73 2.35 -3.63
C SER A 10 5.28 2.29 -4.11
N ARG A 11 4.82 3.35 -4.79
CA ARG A 11 3.46 3.43 -5.36
C ARG A 11 3.13 2.20 -6.22
N GLN A 12 4.09 1.70 -7.00
CA GLN A 12 3.96 0.49 -7.81
C GLN A 12 3.64 -0.76 -6.97
N ALA A 13 4.21 -0.89 -5.77
CA ALA A 13 3.93 -2.01 -4.87
C ALA A 13 2.51 -1.95 -4.30
N VAL A 14 2.00 -0.74 -4.01
CA VAL A 14 0.61 -0.53 -3.60
C VAL A 14 -0.36 -0.89 -4.72
N GLU A 15 -0.09 -0.44 -5.95
CA GLU A 15 -0.93 -0.75 -7.12
C GLU A 15 -0.96 -2.25 -7.41
N LEU A 16 0.20 -2.93 -7.36
CA LEU A 16 0.28 -4.37 -7.51
C LEU A 16 -0.47 -5.11 -6.40
N ALA A 17 -0.35 -4.68 -5.14
CA ALA A 17 -1.06 -5.28 -4.02
C ALA A 17 -2.60 -5.14 -4.16
N ARG A 18 -3.08 -4.00 -4.67
CA ARG A 18 -4.51 -3.80 -4.96
C ARG A 18 -5.03 -4.78 -6.00
N LEU A 19 -4.28 -4.99 -7.09
CA LEU A 19 -4.64 -5.96 -8.12
C LEU A 19 -4.73 -7.39 -7.55
N HIS A 20 -3.80 -7.77 -6.68
CA HIS A 20 -3.85 -9.09 -6.01
C HIS A 20 -5.05 -9.22 -5.07
N VAL A 21 -5.38 -8.17 -4.33
CA VAL A 21 -6.57 -8.16 -3.44
C VAL A 21 -7.85 -8.30 -4.26
N GLU A 22 -7.97 -7.58 -5.38
CA GLU A 22 -9.14 -7.68 -6.26
C GLU A 22 -9.24 -9.04 -6.95
N ALA A 23 -8.11 -9.58 -7.43
CA ALA A 23 -8.06 -10.93 -8.01
C ALA A 23 -8.46 -12.00 -6.99
N ALA A 24 -7.97 -11.92 -5.76
CA ALA A 24 -8.34 -12.83 -4.68
C ALA A 24 -9.83 -12.74 -4.37
N ARG A 25 -10.38 -11.52 -4.26
CA ARG A 25 -11.82 -11.29 -4.05
C ARG A 25 -12.67 -11.86 -5.19
N ARG A 26 -12.27 -11.63 -6.44
CA ARG A 26 -12.96 -12.21 -7.63
C ARG A 26 -12.92 -13.73 -7.63
N ALA A 27 -11.82 -14.32 -7.18
CA ALA A 27 -11.67 -15.76 -7.02
C ALA A 27 -12.40 -16.33 -5.78
N GLY A 28 -13.13 -15.51 -5.01
CA GLY A 28 -13.80 -15.93 -3.78
C GLY A 28 -12.84 -16.31 -2.65
N ARG A 29 -11.57 -15.92 -2.73
CA ARG A 29 -10.53 -16.21 -1.74
C ARG A 29 -10.23 -14.98 -0.90
N LYS A 30 -9.82 -15.21 0.35
CA LYS A 30 -9.35 -14.12 1.21
C LYS A 30 -7.96 -13.67 0.73
N PRO A 31 -7.75 -12.36 0.50
CA PRO A 31 -6.42 -11.84 0.22
C PRO A 31 -5.52 -12.00 1.44
N ASP A 32 -4.23 -12.17 1.18
CA ASP A 32 -3.21 -12.24 2.22
C ASP A 32 -3.19 -10.94 3.05
N GLU A 33 -3.10 -11.06 4.38
CA GLU A 33 -3.15 -9.91 5.30
C GLU A 33 -2.03 -8.90 5.05
N ALA A 34 -0.83 -9.38 4.68
CA ALA A 34 0.30 -8.49 4.37
C ALA A 34 0.03 -7.72 3.07
N VAL A 35 -0.55 -8.38 2.07
CA VAL A 35 -0.92 -7.75 0.79
C VAL A 35 -2.07 -6.76 0.98
N ALA A 36 -3.08 -7.11 1.79
CA ALA A 36 -4.17 -6.22 2.14
C ALA A 36 -3.67 -4.96 2.87
N ARG A 37 -2.69 -5.12 3.78
CA ARG A 37 -2.04 -4.00 4.48
C ARG A 37 -1.29 -3.08 3.51
N ILE A 38 -0.60 -3.63 2.52
CA ILE A 38 0.10 -2.85 1.49
C ILE A 38 -0.89 -2.16 0.55
N ALA A 39 -1.97 -2.83 0.15
CA ALA A 39 -3.00 -2.28 -0.73
C ALA A 39 -3.73 -1.08 -0.12
N GLY A 40 -3.95 -1.13 1.20
CA GLY A 40 -4.54 -0.05 2.00
C GLY A 40 -3.54 1.02 2.44
N ALA A 41 -2.24 0.82 2.22
CA ALA A 41 -1.25 1.83 2.53
C ALA A 41 -1.43 3.05 1.61
N ARG A 42 -1.44 4.25 2.21
CA ARG A 42 -1.30 5.48 1.44
C ARG A 42 0.17 5.59 1.05
N PRO A 43 0.53 5.43 -0.24
CA PRO A 43 1.92 5.60 -0.64
C PRO A 43 2.35 7.00 -0.21
N ALA A 44 3.53 7.08 0.43
CA ALA A 44 4.03 8.36 0.90
C ALA A 44 4.05 9.33 -0.29
N PRO A 45 3.49 10.55 -0.13
CA PRO A 45 3.67 11.57 -1.13
C PRO A 45 5.18 11.70 -1.38
N GLY A 46 5.61 11.54 -2.62
CA GLY A 46 6.98 11.84 -2.99
C GLY A 46 7.30 13.29 -2.57
N PRO A 47 8.58 13.66 -2.42
CA PRO A 47 8.93 15.05 -2.10
C PRO A 47 8.31 15.96 -3.18
N GLY A 48 7.17 16.59 -2.87
CA GLY A 48 6.39 17.39 -3.82
C GLY A 48 4.88 17.12 -3.91
N THR A 49 4.29 16.11 -3.24
CA THR A 49 2.81 15.97 -3.26
C THR A 49 2.18 16.68 -2.05
N PRO A 50 1.27 17.66 -2.24
CA PRO A 50 0.63 18.33 -1.12
C PRO A 50 -0.18 17.31 -0.30
N ALA A 51 -0.01 17.36 1.02
CA ALA A 51 -0.85 16.60 1.93
C ALA A 51 -2.33 16.97 1.66
N PRO A 52 -3.26 15.99 1.65
CA PRO A 52 -4.66 16.31 1.51
C PRO A 52 -5.05 17.12 2.75
N ALA A 53 -5.49 18.36 2.54
CA ALA A 53 -5.98 19.19 3.62
C ALA A 53 -7.15 18.45 4.32
N PRO A 54 -7.19 18.42 5.65
CA PRO A 54 -8.38 17.95 6.34
C PRO A 54 -9.56 18.84 5.95
N ALA A 55 -10.72 18.21 5.71
CA ALA A 55 -11.99 18.88 5.45
C ALA A 55 -12.49 19.66 6.68
#